data_AF-A0A0Z8JN85-F1
#
_entry.id   AF-A0A0Z8JN85-F1
#
_cell.length_a   1.000
_cell.length_b   1.000
_cell.length_c   1.000
_cell.angle_alpha   90.00
_cell.angle_beta   90.00
_cell.angle_gamma   90.00
#
_symmetry.space_group_name_H-M   'P 1'
#
loop_
_entity.id
_entity.type
_entity.pdbx_description
1 polymer ?
#
loop_
_entity_poly.entity_id
_entity_poly.type
_entity_poly.pdbx_seq_one_letter_code
_entity_poly.pdbx_strand_id
1 'polypeptide(L)'
;MKSKTILTNLVLLATSTMLIACSNNNSSINEKSSPTTEQTSNVDSIENFIKNNKDRINSYRDNYYDSGMSSQNLKLQREAEKKNEQIYLTANDVDPRLTKLKVELGEYNHDTKRLEVKVTNNYSEDIIGINDNTKESNELRAGFTIKGYFMERTGIKLAGTIMSVQFMDSIKSGETVTLNILMPYYEADRISGKQDYANAEMDSKYKLMDVDNESRLVYPNNDQGQLGMNAMSNYSNIFTETRLVFNEYPKEAYITDEEIVEYYNMMKD
;
A
#
# COMPACT_ATOMS: atom_id res chain seq x y z
N MET A 1 -1.97 -42.45 -20.64
CA MET A 1 -2.07 -42.30 -19.17
C MET A 1 -0.69 -42.35 -18.54
N LYS A 2 -0.17 -41.22 -18.06
CA LYS A 2 0.92 -41.15 -17.09
C LYS A 2 0.58 -40.01 -16.13
N SER A 3 0.03 -40.37 -14.99
CA SER A 3 -0.24 -39.47 -13.86
C SER A 3 1.08 -38.96 -13.31
N LYS A 4 1.19 -37.65 -13.09
CA LYS A 4 2.24 -37.05 -12.26
C LYS A 4 1.56 -36.39 -11.07
N THR A 5 1.71 -37.07 -9.94
CA THR A 5 1.31 -36.66 -8.60
C THR A 5 2.03 -35.36 -8.24
N ILE A 6 1.27 -34.30 -7.96
CA ILE A 6 1.81 -33.06 -7.37
C ILE A 6 1.81 -33.26 -5.86
N LEU A 7 3.00 -33.32 -5.27
CA LEU A 7 3.20 -33.39 -3.84
C LEU A 7 3.09 -31.97 -3.28
N THR A 8 1.96 -31.69 -2.61
CA THR A 8 1.74 -30.47 -1.82
C THR A 8 2.59 -30.53 -0.56
N ASN A 9 3.70 -29.79 -0.54
CA ASN A 9 4.46 -29.57 0.69
C ASN A 9 3.73 -28.54 1.56
N LEU A 10 2.97 -29.06 2.52
CA LEU A 10 2.39 -28.34 3.65
C LEU A 10 3.52 -28.00 4.63
N VAL A 11 3.99 -26.75 4.65
CA VAL A 11 4.92 -26.30 5.70
C VAL A 11 4.10 -25.87 6.91
N LEU A 12 4.14 -26.72 7.94
CA LEU A 12 3.54 -26.49 9.24
C LEU A 12 4.44 -25.52 10.03
N LEU A 13 4.06 -24.25 10.18
CA LEU A 13 4.73 -23.33 11.10
C LEU A 13 4.19 -23.57 12.51
N ALA A 14 4.96 -24.31 13.30
CA ALA A 14 4.69 -24.52 14.72
C ALA A 14 5.01 -23.24 15.51
N THR A 15 4.07 -22.86 16.36
CA THR A 15 4.04 -21.72 17.26
C THR A 15 5.12 -21.77 18.35
N SER A 16 5.63 -20.60 18.74
CA SER A 16 6.18 -20.41 20.09
C SER A 16 5.88 -18.99 20.58
N THR A 17 4.80 -18.85 21.35
CA THR A 17 4.52 -17.70 22.20
C THR A 17 5.45 -17.75 23.42
N MET A 18 6.35 -16.77 23.56
CA MET A 18 7.08 -16.55 24.81
C MET A 18 6.21 -15.70 25.74
N LEU A 19 5.65 -16.32 26.77
CA LEU A 19 5.14 -15.63 27.95
C LEU A 19 6.32 -15.36 28.88
N ILE A 20 6.66 -14.09 29.09
CA ILE A 20 7.59 -13.68 30.15
C ILE A 20 6.74 -13.31 31.37
N ALA A 21 6.68 -14.22 32.34
CA ALA A 21 6.22 -13.94 33.69
C ALA A 21 7.46 -13.59 34.54
N CYS A 22 7.57 -12.34 34.99
CA CYS A 22 8.49 -12.00 36.07
C CYS A 22 7.73 -12.13 37.39
N SER A 23 8.02 -13.24 38.08
CA SER A 23 7.63 -13.50 39.46
C SER A 23 8.28 -12.50 40.41
N ASN A 24 7.47 -11.93 41.31
CA ASN A 24 7.92 -11.26 42.53
C ASN A 24 8.88 -12.14 43.33
N ASN A 25 9.92 -11.54 43.90
CA ASN A 25 10.52 -12.03 45.14
C ASN A 25 10.93 -10.87 46.03
N ASN A 26 10.34 -10.85 47.22
CA ASN A 26 10.69 -10.00 48.35
C ASN A 26 12.10 -10.33 48.86
N SER A 27 12.94 -9.30 49.02
CA SER A 27 14.01 -9.30 50.00
C SER A 27 14.18 -7.89 50.56
N SER A 28 13.86 -7.76 51.85
CA SER A 28 13.95 -6.55 52.67
C SER A 28 15.39 -6.27 53.11
N ILE A 29 15.90 -5.05 52.84
CA ILE A 29 16.92 -4.38 53.66
C ILE A 29 16.60 -2.87 53.70
N ASN A 30 16.48 -2.34 54.92
CA ASN A 30 16.31 -0.92 55.25
C ASN A 30 17.64 -0.17 55.10
N GLU A 31 17.65 1.01 54.47
CA GLU A 31 18.47 2.15 54.91
C GLU A 31 17.92 3.50 54.41
N LYS A 32 18.23 4.55 55.16
CA LYS A 32 17.50 5.82 55.30
C LYS A 32 17.71 6.86 54.18
N SER A 33 16.68 7.71 54.07
CA SER A 33 16.66 9.14 53.68
C SER A 33 16.89 9.53 52.23
N SER A 34 15.79 9.84 51.53
CA SER A 34 15.42 11.19 51.11
C SER A 34 13.94 11.17 50.74
N PRO A 35 13.12 12.20 51.02
CA PRO A 35 11.81 12.31 50.42
C PRO A 35 12.06 12.72 48.96
N THR A 36 12.43 11.77 48.12
CA THR A 36 12.18 11.89 46.71
C THR A 36 10.67 11.92 46.61
N THR A 37 10.12 13.11 46.40
CA THR A 37 8.83 13.24 45.73
C THR A 37 8.93 12.31 44.53
N GLU A 38 8.26 11.16 44.61
CA GLU A 38 7.84 10.46 43.42
C GLU A 38 7.08 11.52 42.63
N GLN A 39 7.78 12.15 41.68
CA GLN A 39 7.09 12.54 40.47
C GLN A 39 6.50 11.24 39.99
N THR A 40 5.21 11.03 40.31
CA THR A 40 4.31 10.32 39.42
C THR A 40 4.58 10.93 38.06
N SER A 41 5.45 10.29 37.28
CA SER A 41 5.41 10.42 35.85
C SER A 41 3.96 10.11 35.54
N ASN A 42 3.21 11.14 35.14
CA ASN A 42 1.93 10.93 34.49
C ASN A 42 2.27 10.17 33.22
N VAL A 43 2.38 8.84 33.33
CA VAL A 43 2.08 7.98 32.20
C VAL A 43 0.60 8.23 32.01
N ASP A 44 0.29 9.22 31.16
CA ASP A 44 -1.08 9.41 30.73
C ASP A 44 -1.56 8.04 30.26
N SER A 45 -2.56 7.50 30.94
CA SER A 45 -3.13 6.22 30.54
C SER A 45 -3.51 6.32 29.06
N ILE A 46 -3.37 5.23 28.30
CA ILE A 46 -3.74 5.22 26.88
C ILE A 46 -5.16 5.75 26.67
N GLU A 47 -6.07 5.47 27.60
CA GLU A 47 -7.44 6.01 27.64
C GLU A 47 -7.47 7.55 27.72
N ASN A 48 -6.69 8.16 28.61
CA ASN A 48 -6.59 9.61 28.73
C ASN A 48 -5.96 10.22 27.48
N PHE A 49 -4.91 9.59 26.94
CA PHE A 49 -4.29 10.02 25.70
C PHE A 49 -5.29 10.01 24.55
N ILE A 50 -6.03 8.90 24.36
CA ILE A 50 -7.03 8.75 23.31
C ILE A 50 -8.12 9.82 23.44
N LYS A 51 -8.66 9.99 24.65
CA LYS A 51 -9.70 10.99 24.92
C LYS A 51 -9.25 12.41 24.54
N ASN A 52 -7.99 12.74 24.80
CA ASN A 52 -7.44 14.07 24.54
C ASN A 52 -6.95 14.26 23.08
N ASN A 53 -6.76 13.18 22.31
CA ASN A 53 -6.15 13.21 20.99
C ASN A 53 -7.04 12.64 19.87
N LYS A 54 -8.37 12.59 20.07
CA LYS A 54 -9.31 11.94 19.15
C LYS A 54 -9.18 12.40 17.69
N ASP A 55 -9.08 13.70 17.45
CA ASP A 55 -8.95 14.24 16.07
C ASP A 55 -7.61 13.86 15.43
N ARG A 56 -6.53 13.89 16.22
CA ARG A 56 -5.20 13.42 15.78
C ARG A 56 -5.27 11.94 15.42
N ILE A 57 -5.86 11.11 16.27
CA ILE A 57 -6.02 9.67 16.04
C ILE A 57 -6.83 9.41 14.76
N ASN A 58 -7.92 10.14 14.53
CA ASN A 58 -8.70 10.03 13.29
C ASN A 58 -7.87 10.38 12.05
N SER A 59 -7.05 11.43 12.11
CA SER A 59 -6.13 11.77 11.01
C SER A 59 -5.09 10.67 10.75
N TYR A 60 -4.51 10.09 11.81
CA TYR A 60 -3.59 8.96 11.66
C TYR A 60 -4.28 7.69 11.14
N ARG A 61 -5.56 7.49 11.47
CA ARG A 61 -6.37 6.42 10.90
C ARG A 61 -6.62 6.61 9.41
N ASP A 62 -6.92 7.82 8.96
CA ASP A 62 -7.02 8.12 7.53
C ASP A 62 -5.67 7.86 6.82
N ASN A 63 -4.55 8.25 7.44
CA ASN A 63 -3.21 7.96 6.91
C ASN A 63 -2.89 6.46 6.83
N TYR A 64 -3.40 5.65 7.76
CA TYR A 64 -3.23 4.21 7.75
C TYR A 64 -3.84 3.58 6.50
N TYR A 65 -5.05 4.02 6.11
CA TYR A 65 -5.71 3.54 4.88
C TYR A 65 -5.10 4.12 3.60
N ASP A 66 -4.64 5.37 3.61
CA ASP A 66 -4.05 6.00 2.41
C ASP A 66 -2.62 5.51 2.13
N SER A 67 -1.80 5.31 3.16
CA SER A 67 -0.35 5.13 3.00
C SER A 67 0.24 3.95 3.81
N GLY A 68 -0.59 3.23 4.57
CA GLY A 68 -0.13 2.16 5.44
C GLY A 68 0.59 1.04 4.69
N MET A 69 0.04 0.61 3.55
CA MET A 69 0.64 -0.45 2.74
C MET A 69 2.01 -0.05 2.18
N SER A 70 2.11 1.17 1.63
CA SER A 70 3.39 1.72 1.14
C SER A 70 4.42 1.84 2.26
N SER A 71 4.02 2.32 3.43
CA SER A 71 4.88 2.47 4.60
C SER A 71 5.43 1.12 5.10
N GLN A 72 4.57 0.10 5.18
CA GLN A 72 4.96 -1.25 5.59
C GLN A 72 5.92 -1.90 4.58
N ASN A 73 5.61 -1.83 3.29
CA ASN A 73 6.48 -2.34 2.23
C ASN A 73 7.85 -1.65 2.20
N LEU A 74 7.88 -0.33 2.40
CA LEU A 74 9.14 0.42 2.48
C LEU A 74 9.97 -0.01 3.69
N LYS A 75 9.33 -0.22 4.84
CA LYS A 75 9.99 -0.71 6.06
C LYS A 75 10.62 -2.09 5.83
N LEU A 76 9.86 -3.04 5.29
CA LEU A 76 10.35 -4.39 4.97
C LEU A 76 11.55 -4.35 4.02
N GLN A 77 11.47 -3.54 2.97
CA GLN A 77 12.57 -3.39 2.01
C GLN A 77 13.83 -2.80 2.65
N ARG A 78 13.70 -1.76 3.49
CA ARG A 78 14.84 -1.16 4.20
C ARG A 78 15.46 -2.12 5.21
N GLU A 79 14.66 -2.94 5.89
CA GLU A 79 15.16 -3.95 6.81
C GLU A 79 15.93 -5.06 6.08
N ALA A 80 15.42 -5.53 4.95
CA ALA A 80 16.11 -6.51 4.10
C ALA A 80 17.41 -5.95 3.52
N GLU A 81 17.39 -4.70 3.04
CA GLU A 81 18.58 -4.01 2.53
C GLU A 81 19.67 -3.90 3.61
N LYS A 82 19.31 -3.53 4.84
CA LYS A 82 20.24 -3.49 5.99
C LYS A 82 20.84 -4.85 6.32
N LYS A 83 20.10 -5.94 6.09
CA LYS A 83 20.57 -7.33 6.26
C LYS A 83 21.31 -7.87 5.05
N ASN A 84 21.42 -7.09 3.98
CA ASN A 84 21.95 -7.50 2.69
C ASN A 84 21.19 -8.70 2.07
N GLU A 85 19.86 -8.71 2.23
CA GLU A 85 18.96 -9.79 1.78
C GLU A 85 18.03 -9.30 0.65
N GLN A 86 17.80 -10.15 -0.35
CA GLN A 86 16.76 -9.92 -1.36
C GLN A 86 15.41 -10.40 -0.83
N ILE A 87 14.39 -9.54 -0.93
CA ILE A 87 12.99 -9.91 -0.66
C ILE A 87 12.12 -9.65 -1.89
N TYR A 88 11.02 -10.40 -2.01
CA TYR A 88 10.02 -10.23 -3.05
C TYR A 88 8.67 -10.03 -2.38
N LEU A 89 8.19 -8.79 -2.42
CA LEU A 89 6.94 -8.42 -1.77
C LEU A 89 5.73 -8.93 -2.54
N THR A 90 4.68 -9.21 -1.77
CA THR A 90 3.36 -9.65 -2.18
C THR A 90 2.32 -8.91 -1.33
N ALA A 91 1.04 -9.00 -1.70
CA ALA A 91 -0.04 -8.43 -0.90
C ALA A 91 -0.14 -9.05 0.51
N ASN A 92 0.41 -10.25 0.74
CA ASN A 92 0.34 -10.93 2.04
C ASN A 92 1.39 -10.45 3.05
N ASP A 93 2.35 -9.62 2.63
CA ASP A 93 3.44 -9.13 3.49
C ASP A 93 3.03 -7.90 4.32
N VAL A 94 1.85 -7.37 4.09
CA VAL A 94 1.29 -6.20 4.79
C VAL A 94 0.02 -6.56 5.55
N ASP A 95 -0.47 -5.63 6.36
CA ASP A 95 -1.71 -5.81 7.12
C ASP A 95 -2.87 -6.21 6.20
N PRO A 96 -3.52 -7.37 6.43
CA PRO A 96 -4.58 -7.88 5.56
C PRO A 96 -5.80 -6.94 5.48
N ARG A 97 -5.99 -6.04 6.45
CA ARG A 97 -7.03 -5.00 6.42
C ARG A 97 -6.83 -4.04 5.24
N LEU A 98 -5.60 -3.86 4.75
CA LEU A 98 -5.27 -2.97 3.64
C LEU A 98 -5.31 -3.65 2.26
N THR A 99 -5.69 -4.93 2.19
CA THR A 99 -5.51 -5.76 0.98
C THR A 99 -6.82 -6.17 0.30
N LYS A 100 -7.98 -5.66 0.76
CA LYS A 100 -9.29 -6.09 0.23
C LYS A 100 -9.66 -5.41 -1.09
N LEU A 101 -9.00 -4.31 -1.45
CA LEU A 101 -9.04 -3.79 -2.82
C LEU A 101 -8.17 -4.68 -3.70
N LYS A 102 -8.79 -5.59 -4.45
CA LYS A 102 -8.09 -6.52 -5.31
C LYS A 102 -7.82 -5.87 -6.67
N VAL A 103 -6.56 -5.75 -7.04
CA VAL A 103 -6.12 -5.20 -8.33
C VAL A 103 -5.48 -6.32 -9.15
N GLU A 104 -6.04 -6.60 -10.32
CA GLU A 104 -5.59 -7.66 -11.23
C GLU A 104 -5.19 -7.05 -12.57
N LEU A 105 -3.93 -7.25 -12.93
CA LEU A 105 -3.40 -6.81 -14.22
C LEU A 105 -3.81 -7.83 -15.29
N GLY A 106 -4.50 -7.35 -16.32
CA GLY A 106 -4.94 -8.12 -17.47
C GLY A 106 -3.97 -8.03 -18.65
N GLU A 107 -4.52 -8.20 -19.85
CA GLU A 107 -3.75 -8.17 -21.09
C GLU A 107 -3.45 -6.74 -21.56
N TYR A 108 -2.32 -6.57 -22.24
CA TYR A 108 -1.98 -5.35 -22.96
C TYR A 108 -2.52 -5.41 -24.39
N ASN A 109 -3.29 -4.39 -24.77
CA ASN A 109 -3.79 -4.24 -26.12
C ASN A 109 -2.80 -3.38 -26.94
N HIS A 110 -2.15 -4.01 -27.92
CA HIS A 110 -1.17 -3.33 -28.79
C HIS A 110 -1.77 -2.28 -29.73
N ASP A 111 -3.04 -2.38 -30.08
CA ASP A 111 -3.72 -1.46 -31.01
C ASP A 111 -4.16 -0.18 -30.30
N THR A 112 -4.61 -0.31 -29.04
CA THR A 112 -5.06 0.83 -28.23
C THR A 112 -4.00 1.34 -27.27
N LYS A 113 -2.86 0.63 -27.17
CA LYS A 113 -1.74 0.92 -26.26
C LYS A 113 -2.14 0.96 -24.79
N ARG A 114 -3.10 0.14 -24.40
CA ARG A 114 -3.72 0.13 -23.07
C ARG A 114 -3.49 -1.18 -22.34
N LEU A 115 -3.21 -1.08 -21.05
CA LEU A 115 -3.20 -2.20 -20.12
C LEU A 115 -4.60 -2.33 -19.49
N GLU A 116 -5.24 -3.49 -19.63
CA GLU A 116 -6.45 -3.79 -18.88
C GLU A 116 -6.10 -4.03 -17.40
N VAL A 117 -6.82 -3.39 -16.48
CA VAL A 117 -6.71 -3.63 -15.04
C VAL A 117 -8.09 -3.77 -14.44
N LYS A 118 -8.35 -4.90 -13.78
CA LYS A 118 -9.59 -5.14 -13.04
C LYS A 118 -9.38 -4.79 -11.58
N VAL A 119 -10.28 -3.98 -11.04
CA VAL A 119 -10.24 -3.52 -9.65
C VAL A 119 -11.53 -3.96 -8.99
N THR A 120 -11.44 -4.79 -7.96
CA THR A 120 -12.60 -5.26 -7.19
C THR A 120 -12.53 -4.74 -5.76
N ASN A 121 -13.54 -3.96 -5.38
CA ASN A 121 -13.70 -3.51 -4.01
C ASN A 121 -14.37 -4.60 -3.17
N ASN A 122 -13.59 -5.32 -2.36
CA ASN A 122 -14.13 -6.31 -1.41
C ASN A 122 -14.29 -5.74 0.00
N TYR A 123 -14.29 -4.41 0.16
CA TYR A 123 -14.66 -3.77 1.42
C TYR A 123 -16.17 -3.67 1.56
N SER A 124 -16.66 -3.59 2.80
CA SER A 124 -18.08 -3.31 3.08
C SER A 124 -18.50 -1.89 2.70
N GLU A 125 -17.53 -0.98 2.53
CA GLU A 125 -17.73 0.44 2.25
C GLU A 125 -17.23 0.84 0.86
N ASP A 126 -17.78 1.94 0.35
CA ASP A 126 -17.37 2.52 -0.93
C ASP A 126 -15.97 3.15 -0.81
N ILE A 127 -15.13 2.92 -1.83
CA ILE A 127 -13.84 3.59 -1.96
C ILE A 127 -14.06 4.88 -2.72
N ILE A 128 -13.73 6.01 -2.09
CA ILE A 128 -14.07 7.34 -2.58
C ILE A 128 -13.07 7.82 -3.63
N GLY A 129 -13.56 8.03 -4.86
CA GLY A 129 -12.79 8.57 -5.97
C GLY A 129 -12.60 10.09 -5.88
N ILE A 130 -11.80 10.66 -6.79
CA ILE A 130 -11.48 12.09 -6.82
C ILE A 130 -12.74 12.96 -6.92
N ASN A 131 -13.70 12.59 -7.77
CA ASN A 131 -14.89 13.40 -8.07
C ASN A 131 -15.85 13.51 -6.88
N ASP A 132 -15.84 12.53 -5.98
CA ASP A 132 -16.75 12.44 -4.84
C ASP A 132 -16.05 12.78 -3.51
N ASN A 133 -14.75 13.06 -3.53
CA ASN A 133 -13.99 13.31 -2.31
C ASN A 133 -14.25 14.72 -1.77
N THR A 134 -15.00 14.80 -0.67
CA THR A 134 -15.31 16.06 0.03
C THR A 134 -14.36 16.35 1.20
N LYS A 135 -13.35 15.51 1.47
CA LYS A 135 -12.40 15.74 2.56
C LYS A 135 -11.40 16.84 2.15
N GLU A 136 -11.29 17.91 2.95
CA GLU A 136 -10.44 19.08 2.68
C GLU A 136 -8.93 18.77 2.57
N SER A 137 -8.48 17.59 2.99
CA SER A 137 -7.10 17.16 2.79
C SER A 137 -6.86 16.76 1.33
N ASN A 138 -6.41 17.74 0.54
CA ASN A 138 -6.11 17.74 -0.91
C ASN A 138 -5.24 16.59 -1.49
N GLU A 139 -4.89 15.53 -0.75
CA GLU A 139 -3.87 14.56 -1.18
C GLU A 139 -4.18 13.09 -0.94
N LEU A 140 -5.30 12.75 -0.30
CA LEU A 140 -5.73 11.35 -0.18
C LEU A 140 -6.51 10.98 -1.43
N ARG A 141 -5.86 10.26 -2.33
CA ARG A 141 -6.36 9.99 -3.68
C ARG A 141 -6.46 8.48 -3.82
N ALA A 142 -7.67 7.96 -3.67
CA ALA A 142 -7.90 6.53 -3.76
C ALA A 142 -7.41 5.99 -5.11
N GLY A 143 -6.74 4.84 -5.06
CA GLY A 143 -6.04 4.34 -6.22
C GLY A 143 -5.07 3.23 -5.88
N PHE A 144 -4.15 2.98 -6.79
CA PHE A 144 -3.11 1.99 -6.61
C PHE A 144 -1.84 2.36 -7.36
N THR A 145 -0.71 1.87 -6.88
CA THR A 145 0.59 1.95 -7.53
C THR A 145 1.02 0.56 -7.94
N ILE A 146 1.34 0.37 -9.22
CA ILE A 146 1.97 -0.84 -9.73
C ILE A 146 3.47 -0.72 -9.47
N LYS A 147 4.05 -1.74 -8.88
CA LYS A 147 5.48 -1.84 -8.56
C LYS A 147 6.05 -3.14 -9.08
N GLY A 148 7.36 -3.16 -9.25
CA GLY A 148 8.07 -4.38 -9.63
C GLY A 148 9.57 -4.25 -9.47
N TYR A 149 10.25 -5.36 -9.74
CA TYR A 149 11.70 -5.48 -9.60
C TYR A 149 12.34 -5.46 -10.97
N PHE A 150 13.08 -4.38 -11.27
CA PHE A 150 13.77 -4.23 -12.55
C PHE A 150 14.78 -5.36 -12.76
N MET A 151 14.59 -6.15 -13.81
CA MET A 151 15.29 -7.44 -13.97
C MET A 151 16.81 -7.27 -14.16
N GLU A 152 17.25 -6.22 -14.85
CA GLU A 152 18.66 -6.03 -15.20
C GLU A 152 19.52 -5.43 -14.07
N ARG A 153 18.92 -4.98 -12.97
CA ARG A 153 19.68 -4.49 -11.81
C ARG A 153 20.45 -5.65 -11.17
N THR A 154 21.75 -5.46 -10.91
CA THR A 154 22.61 -6.41 -10.18
C THR A 154 22.56 -6.15 -8.67
N GLY A 155 22.77 -7.18 -7.85
CA GLY A 155 22.74 -7.07 -6.39
C GLY A 155 21.31 -7.03 -5.83
N ILE A 156 21.13 -6.40 -4.67
CA ILE A 156 19.82 -6.24 -4.03
C ILE A 156 18.96 -5.28 -4.85
N LYS A 157 17.77 -5.74 -5.21
CA LYS A 157 16.80 -5.01 -6.01
C LYS A 157 15.69 -4.56 -5.08
N LEU A 158 15.59 -3.25 -4.88
CA LEU A 158 14.38 -2.64 -4.32
C LEU A 158 13.29 -2.61 -5.41
N ALA A 159 12.05 -2.80 -5.01
CA ALA A 159 10.90 -2.64 -5.89
C ALA A 159 10.77 -1.17 -6.29
N GLY A 160 10.76 -0.91 -7.59
CA GLY A 160 10.51 0.41 -8.15
C GLY A 160 9.03 0.63 -8.43
N THR A 161 8.58 1.88 -8.30
CA THR A 161 7.31 2.31 -8.88
C THR A 161 7.37 2.21 -10.40
N ILE A 162 6.41 1.52 -10.99
CA ILE A 162 6.23 1.44 -12.44
C ILE A 162 5.25 2.52 -12.87
N MET A 163 4.06 2.55 -12.26
CA MET A 163 3.05 3.56 -12.52
C MET A 163 2.07 3.70 -11.35
N SER A 164 1.48 4.89 -11.21
CA SER A 164 0.52 5.20 -10.16
C SER A 164 -0.79 5.68 -10.77
N VAL A 165 -1.91 5.13 -10.29
CA VAL A 165 -3.24 5.29 -10.87
C VAL A 165 -4.20 5.74 -9.78
N GLN A 166 -5.02 6.74 -10.07
CA GLN A 166 -6.10 7.22 -9.20
C GLN A 166 -7.45 6.97 -9.82
N PHE A 167 -8.43 6.67 -8.97
CA PHE A 167 -9.82 6.54 -9.39
C PHE A 167 -10.44 7.92 -9.51
N MET A 168 -11.05 8.20 -10.66
CA MET A 168 -11.83 9.43 -10.84
C MET A 168 -13.17 9.31 -10.12
N ASP A 169 -13.87 8.19 -10.32
CA ASP A 169 -15.15 7.90 -9.70
C ASP A 169 -14.98 6.94 -8.51
N SER A 170 -15.91 6.98 -7.57
CA SER A 170 -15.94 6.03 -6.44
C SER A 170 -16.24 4.61 -6.91
N ILE A 171 -15.67 3.62 -6.22
CA ILE A 171 -15.92 2.20 -6.48
C ILE A 171 -16.78 1.66 -5.35
N LYS A 172 -17.99 1.21 -5.68
CA LYS A 172 -18.96 0.77 -4.67
C LYS A 172 -18.52 -0.51 -3.99
N SER A 173 -19.03 -0.72 -2.78
CA SER A 173 -18.90 -1.99 -2.05
C SER A 173 -19.32 -3.18 -2.92
N GLY A 174 -18.43 -4.17 -3.05
CA GLY A 174 -18.64 -5.37 -3.86
C GLY A 174 -18.53 -5.18 -5.38
N GLU A 175 -18.23 -3.97 -5.86
CA GLU A 175 -18.13 -3.68 -7.29
C GLU A 175 -16.79 -4.11 -7.89
N THR A 176 -16.83 -4.59 -9.14
CA THR A 176 -15.65 -4.75 -9.98
C THR A 176 -15.71 -3.73 -11.13
N VAL A 177 -14.70 -2.89 -11.23
CA VAL A 177 -14.50 -1.96 -12.35
C VAL A 177 -13.33 -2.42 -13.21
N THR A 178 -13.40 -2.15 -14.52
CA THR A 178 -12.31 -2.40 -15.46
C THR A 178 -11.77 -1.08 -15.99
N LEU A 179 -10.47 -0.87 -15.78
CA LEU A 179 -9.72 0.29 -16.26
C LEU A 179 -8.89 -0.13 -17.47
N ASN A 180 -8.99 0.62 -18.57
CA ASN A 180 -8.15 0.41 -19.75
C ASN A 180 -7.11 1.53 -19.79
N ILE A 181 -5.98 1.30 -19.12
CA ILE A 181 -5.02 2.34 -18.78
C ILE A 181 -4.05 2.54 -19.93
N LEU A 182 -4.07 3.73 -20.54
CA LEU A 182 -3.12 4.14 -21.56
C LEU A 182 -1.71 4.18 -20.97
N MET A 183 -0.73 3.56 -21.63
CA MET A 183 0.64 3.57 -21.10
C MET A 183 1.19 5.00 -21.02
N PRO A 184 1.98 5.36 -19.98
CA PRO A 184 2.39 6.74 -19.71
C PRO A 184 3.06 7.47 -20.88
N TYR A 185 3.82 6.77 -21.73
CA TYR A 185 4.40 7.38 -22.94
C TYR A 185 3.34 7.96 -23.88
N TYR A 186 2.24 7.23 -24.11
CA TYR A 186 1.16 7.69 -24.99
C TYR A 186 0.25 8.72 -24.30
N GLU A 187 0.09 8.62 -22.99
CA GLU A 187 -0.56 9.66 -22.18
C GLU A 187 0.21 11.00 -22.26
N ALA A 188 1.54 10.95 -22.19
CA ALA A 188 2.40 12.13 -22.35
C ALA A 188 2.25 12.79 -23.72
N ASP A 189 2.16 11.98 -24.78
CA ASP A 189 1.87 12.44 -26.13
C ASP A 189 0.51 13.15 -26.20
N ARG A 190 -0.52 12.60 -25.52
CA ARG A 190 -1.85 13.22 -25.39
C ARG A 190 -1.82 14.57 -24.69
N ILE A 191 -1.12 14.66 -23.56
CA ILE A 191 -0.90 15.91 -22.82
C ILE A 191 -0.18 16.94 -23.70
N SER A 192 0.76 16.49 -24.53
CA SER A 192 1.51 17.33 -25.48
C SER A 192 0.71 17.71 -26.74
N GLY A 193 -0.56 17.28 -26.83
CA GLY A 193 -1.49 17.66 -27.90
C GLY A 193 -1.67 16.63 -29.01
N LYS A 194 -0.96 15.49 -29.00
CA LYS A 194 -1.18 14.40 -29.97
C LYS A 194 -2.35 13.54 -29.51
N GLN A 195 -3.44 13.49 -30.28
CA GLN A 195 -4.64 12.76 -29.88
C GLN A 195 -4.64 11.28 -30.27
N ASP A 196 -3.47 10.73 -30.59
CA ASP A 196 -3.34 9.31 -30.92
C ASP A 196 -3.73 8.46 -29.69
N TYR A 197 -4.65 7.51 -29.88
CA TYR A 197 -5.18 6.62 -28.84
C TYR A 197 -6.03 7.28 -27.74
N ALA A 198 -6.39 8.56 -27.88
CA ALA A 198 -7.32 9.23 -26.97
C ALA A 198 -8.71 8.57 -27.02
N ASN A 199 -9.30 8.31 -25.86
CA ASN A 199 -10.62 7.75 -25.71
C ASN A 199 -11.28 8.31 -24.45
N ALA A 200 -12.12 9.33 -24.63
CA ALA A 200 -12.73 10.07 -23.52
C ALA A 200 -13.49 9.18 -22.51
N GLU A 201 -14.15 8.12 -22.96
CA GLU A 201 -14.90 7.21 -22.09
C GLU A 201 -13.96 6.36 -21.21
N MET A 202 -12.87 5.85 -21.77
CA MET A 202 -11.89 5.07 -21.00
C MET A 202 -11.04 5.97 -20.10
N ASP A 203 -10.67 7.14 -20.61
CA ASP A 203 -9.74 8.07 -20.00
C ASP A 203 -10.36 8.88 -18.86
N SER A 204 -11.68 9.04 -18.83
CA SER A 204 -12.37 9.73 -17.73
C SER A 204 -12.41 8.92 -16.43
N LYS A 205 -12.10 7.62 -16.46
CA LYS A 205 -12.26 6.71 -15.31
C LYS A 205 -11.07 6.73 -14.34
N TYR A 206 -9.90 7.19 -14.81
CA TYR A 206 -8.69 7.21 -14.00
C TYR A 206 -7.84 8.44 -14.29
N LYS A 207 -6.91 8.71 -13.37
CA LYS A 207 -5.84 9.67 -13.56
C LYS A 207 -4.50 9.00 -13.32
N LEU A 208 -3.57 9.15 -14.26
CA LEU A 208 -2.19 8.75 -14.04
C LEU A 208 -1.46 9.84 -13.26
N MET A 209 -0.67 9.39 -12.29
CA MET A 209 0.18 10.23 -11.48
C MET A 209 1.58 10.32 -12.05
N ASP A 210 2.20 11.48 -11.87
CA ASP A 210 3.59 11.74 -12.25
C ASP A 210 3.86 11.49 -13.75
N VAL A 211 2.83 11.74 -14.58
CA VAL A 211 2.96 11.72 -16.04
C VAL A 211 3.08 13.14 -16.55
N ASP A 212 4.20 13.38 -17.22
CA ASP A 212 4.55 14.61 -17.92
C ASP A 212 4.96 14.29 -19.37
N ASN A 213 5.33 15.31 -20.14
CA ASN A 213 5.78 15.16 -21.53
C ASN A 213 7.11 14.39 -21.68
N GLU A 214 7.82 14.12 -20.58
CA GLU A 214 9.06 13.35 -20.56
C GLU A 214 8.84 11.88 -20.25
N SER A 215 7.62 11.48 -19.87
CA SER A 215 7.31 10.09 -19.55
C SER A 215 7.58 9.14 -20.72
N ARG A 216 8.29 8.04 -20.44
CA ARG A 216 8.77 7.07 -21.43
C ARG A 216 8.24 5.66 -21.27
N LEU A 217 7.43 5.40 -20.24
CA LEU A 217 6.97 4.04 -19.95
C LEU A 217 6.03 3.52 -21.04
N VAL A 218 6.43 2.43 -21.68
CA VAL A 218 5.64 1.60 -22.59
C VAL A 218 5.48 0.19 -22.01
N TYR A 219 4.61 -0.63 -22.60
CA TYR A 219 4.43 -2.01 -22.13
C TYR A 219 5.55 -2.93 -22.66
N PRO A 220 5.69 -3.19 -23.98
CA PRO A 220 6.77 -3.99 -24.52
C PRO A 220 8.03 -3.16 -24.83
N ASN A 221 9.20 -3.82 -24.78
CA ASN A 221 10.54 -3.26 -25.07
C ASN A 221 10.73 -2.72 -26.51
N ASN A 222 9.78 -2.93 -27.44
CA ASN A 222 9.91 -2.60 -28.86
C ASN A 222 8.90 -1.55 -29.36
N ASP A 223 7.93 -1.13 -28.55
CA ASP A 223 7.13 0.06 -28.86
C ASP A 223 8.07 1.27 -28.71
N GLN A 224 8.57 1.83 -29.82
CA GLN A 224 9.48 3.00 -29.87
C GLN A 224 10.94 2.80 -29.41
N GLY A 225 11.44 1.56 -29.33
CA GLY A 225 12.85 1.30 -28.98
C GLY A 225 13.25 1.71 -27.56
N GLN A 226 12.28 1.80 -26.65
CA GLN A 226 12.52 2.07 -25.23
C GLN A 226 13.14 0.84 -24.57
N LEU A 227 14.32 1.01 -23.97
CA LEU A 227 15.07 -0.05 -23.29
C LEU A 227 15.13 0.17 -21.78
N GLY A 228 15.40 -0.90 -21.03
CA GLY A 228 15.64 -0.83 -19.60
C GLY A 228 14.38 -0.48 -18.81
N MET A 229 14.47 0.50 -17.90
CA MET A 229 13.39 0.82 -16.93
C MET A 229 12.14 1.43 -17.59
N ASN A 230 12.21 1.81 -18.87
CA ASN A 230 11.09 2.41 -19.59
C ASN A 230 10.15 1.39 -20.25
N ALA A 231 10.35 0.09 -20.02
CA ALA A 231 9.43 -0.95 -20.49
C ALA A 231 8.92 -1.77 -19.29
N MET A 232 7.60 -1.81 -19.12
CA MET A 232 6.96 -2.59 -18.06
C MET A 232 7.33 -4.07 -18.14
N SER A 233 7.53 -4.61 -19.35
CA SER A 233 7.99 -5.98 -19.57
C SER A 233 9.36 -6.30 -18.97
N ASN A 234 10.15 -5.30 -18.59
CA ASN A 234 11.49 -5.48 -18.00
C ASN A 234 11.45 -5.58 -16.47
N TYR A 235 10.26 -5.64 -15.88
CA TYR A 235 10.04 -5.84 -14.45
C TYR A 235 9.56 -7.25 -14.16
N SER A 236 10.02 -7.80 -13.04
CA SER A 236 9.60 -9.08 -12.48
C SER A 236 8.88 -8.88 -11.15
N ASN A 237 8.13 -9.90 -10.70
CA ASN A 237 7.37 -9.88 -9.45
C ASN A 237 6.57 -8.58 -9.29
N ILE A 238 5.64 -8.37 -10.22
CA ILE A 238 4.78 -7.19 -10.24
C ILE A 238 3.72 -7.35 -9.14
N PHE A 239 3.54 -6.31 -8.34
CA PHE A 239 2.54 -6.22 -7.28
C PHE A 239 1.99 -4.80 -7.17
N THR A 240 0.94 -4.62 -6.38
CA THR A 240 0.25 -3.34 -6.22
C THR A 240 0.28 -2.86 -4.78
N GLU A 241 0.42 -1.56 -4.58
CA GLU A 241 0.17 -0.87 -3.31
C GLU A 241 -1.11 -0.06 -3.45
N THR A 242 -2.06 -0.24 -2.54
CA THR A 242 -3.35 0.46 -2.59
C THR A 242 -3.33 1.70 -1.69
N ARG A 243 -4.04 2.74 -2.14
CA ARG A 243 -4.36 3.93 -1.36
C ARG A 243 -5.87 3.98 -1.22
N LEU A 244 -6.36 3.98 0.01
CA LEU A 244 -7.78 3.81 0.30
C LEU A 244 -8.33 5.05 0.99
N VAL A 245 -9.49 5.50 0.53
CA VAL A 245 -10.23 6.61 1.12
C VAL A 245 -11.66 6.15 1.32
N PHE A 246 -12.15 6.26 2.54
CA PHE A 246 -13.52 5.92 2.90
C PHE A 246 -14.19 7.10 3.59
N ASN A 247 -15.52 7.20 3.44
CA ASN A 247 -16.33 8.09 4.28
C ASN A 247 -16.53 7.51 5.67
N GLU A 248 -16.78 6.20 5.75
CA GLU A 248 -16.85 5.42 6.98
C GLU A 248 -15.87 4.25 6.91
N TYR A 249 -15.30 3.84 8.05
CA TYR A 249 -14.31 2.77 8.03
C TYR A 249 -14.97 1.40 7.91
N PRO A 250 -14.54 0.54 6.96
CA PRO A 250 -15.14 -0.76 6.75
C PRO A 250 -14.93 -1.70 7.94
N LYS A 251 -15.95 -2.52 8.23
CA LYS A 251 -16.01 -3.32 9.47
C LYS A 251 -14.88 -4.35 9.55
N GLU A 252 -14.60 -5.01 8.44
CA GLU A 252 -13.53 -6.00 8.31
C GLU A 252 -12.13 -5.41 8.25
N ALA A 253 -12.01 -4.09 8.09
CA ALA A 253 -10.73 -3.39 8.07
C ALA A 253 -10.55 -2.44 9.25
N TYR A 254 -11.51 -2.39 10.17
CA TYR A 254 -11.50 -1.46 11.28
C TYR A 254 -10.25 -1.64 12.15
N ILE A 255 -9.70 -0.52 12.57
CA ILE A 255 -8.51 -0.42 13.43
C ILE A 255 -8.85 0.54 14.58
N THR A 256 -8.69 0.06 15.82
CA THR A 256 -9.13 0.81 17.01
C THR A 256 -8.29 2.07 17.26
N ASP A 257 -8.72 2.90 18.21
CA ASP A 257 -7.94 4.07 18.63
C ASP A 257 -6.60 3.63 19.24
N GLU A 258 -6.61 2.59 20.10
CA GLU A 258 -5.41 2.00 20.71
C GLU A 258 -4.46 1.46 19.65
N GLU A 259 -4.95 0.69 18.68
CA GLU A 259 -4.12 0.15 17.61
C GLU A 259 -3.45 1.24 16.77
N ILE A 260 -4.14 2.36 16.52
CA ILE A 260 -3.56 3.52 15.82
C ILE A 260 -2.46 4.17 16.66
N VAL A 261 -2.69 4.35 17.95
CA VAL A 261 -1.69 4.90 18.89
C VAL A 261 -0.44 4.04 18.92
N GLU A 262 -0.60 2.72 18.97
CA GLU A 262 0.50 1.76 18.96
C GLU A 262 1.24 1.73 17.62
N TYR A 263 0.50 1.64 16.52
CA TYR A 263 1.05 1.55 15.16
C TYR A 263 1.95 2.76 14.85
N TYR A 264 1.50 3.97 15.21
CA TYR A 264 2.25 5.21 15.00
C TYR A 264 3.13 5.62 16.18
N ASN A 265 3.21 4.81 17.25
CA ASN A 265 3.97 5.12 18.47
C ASN A 265 3.66 6.51 19.06
N MET A 266 2.40 6.94 19.03
CA MET A 266 2.00 8.34 19.29
C MET A 266 2.27 8.85 20.72
N MET A 267 2.58 7.96 21.67
CA MET A 267 2.87 8.27 23.07
C MET A 267 4.36 8.30 23.41
N LYS A 268 5.25 8.08 22.43
CA LYS A 268 6.72 8.06 22.64
C LYS A 268 7.41 9.38 22.30
N ASP A 269 6.63 10.42 22.00
CA ASP A 269 7.11 11.77 21.66
C ASP A 269 7.14 12.69 22.88
#